data_AF-A0A2H5WWG8-F1
#
_entry.id   AF-A0A2H5WWG8-F1
#
_cell.length_a   1.000
_cell.length_b   1.000
_cell.length_c   1.000
_cell.angle_alpha   90.00
_cell.angle_beta   90.00
_cell.angle_gamma   90.00
#
_symmetry.space_group_name_H-M   'P 1'
#
loop_
_entity.id
_entity.type
_entity.pdbx_description
1 polymer ?
#
loop_
_entity_poly.entity_id
_entity_poly.type
_entity_poly.pdbx_seq_one_letter_code
_entity_poly.pdbx_strand_id
1 'polypeptide(L)'
;MNATLEQIRKRYRELVRRYHPDVNPAPDAKEHFLRIQEAYQVLSDPERRRHYDALLRLQTRSEASRPPRQPSQPGRASQTGSARPADTSAELRRVIYEAERAFLQGRLRDALQWARQATRLQPRHPQAYIIMGDVYRMQGHIDAALNAYTYALQLDPSNADLQRKFERLASMARSAAPPAAPTWRVSLPVLLLPTEWRLYAAQSLGWGTVLFLIALTATVPGEPAPLFRWLPMIAAWSLNLMLYMGLTGFLVGFLLSISRWVAPLEDALPWRRYGARLSLGGILVLMSTLCFPLTALLYTLYGLLQGGLNASVSRTFSIVGVLTLLFGLAYPHDTLHTLLFGGNLLFLTHLMGWYLGDSFQRG
;
A
#
# COMPACT_ATOMS: atom_id res chain seq x y z
N MET A 1 12.92 -7.12 -47.93
CA MET A 1 12.32 -8.48 -47.88
C MET A 1 11.53 -8.60 -46.59
N ASN A 2 10.23 -8.96 -46.65
CA ASN A 2 9.41 -9.16 -45.45
C ASN A 2 9.42 -10.65 -45.06
N ALA A 3 10.06 -10.99 -43.93
CA ALA A 3 9.99 -12.33 -43.36
C ALA A 3 8.57 -12.64 -42.84
N THR A 4 8.12 -13.88 -43.02
CA THR A 4 6.81 -14.38 -42.53
C THR A 4 6.86 -14.70 -41.04
N LEU A 5 5.70 -14.72 -40.36
CA LEU A 5 5.61 -15.01 -38.93
C LEU A 5 6.18 -16.39 -38.56
N GLU A 6 5.99 -17.38 -39.44
CA GLU A 6 6.56 -18.73 -39.24
C GLU A 6 8.08 -18.74 -39.28
N GLN A 7 8.68 -17.97 -40.20
CA GLN A 7 10.12 -17.81 -40.29
C GLN A 7 10.69 -17.12 -39.05
N ILE A 8 10.00 -16.08 -38.56
CA ILE A 8 10.35 -15.36 -37.32
C ILE A 8 10.28 -16.31 -36.11
N ARG A 9 9.20 -17.09 -35.97
CA ARG A 9 9.04 -18.08 -34.89
C ARG A 9 10.08 -19.19 -34.95
N LYS A 10 10.44 -19.65 -36.16
CA LYS A 10 11.48 -20.66 -36.35
C LYS A 10 12.85 -20.12 -35.90
N ARG A 11 13.24 -18.95 -36.39
CA ARG A 11 14.52 -18.31 -36.00
C ARG A 11 14.59 -17.94 -34.53
N TYR A 12 13.49 -17.46 -33.93
CA TYR A 12 13.43 -17.20 -32.49
C TYR A 12 13.72 -18.45 -31.66
N ARG A 13 13.10 -19.59 -31.99
CA ARG A 13 13.34 -20.87 -31.28
C ARG A 13 14.78 -21.34 -31.39
N GLU A 14 15.40 -21.18 -32.55
CA GLU A 14 16.82 -21.50 -32.76
C GLU A 14 17.73 -20.61 -31.91
N LEU A 15 17.48 -19.30 -31.88
CA LEU A 15 18.27 -18.33 -31.13
C LEU A 15 18.09 -18.48 -29.61
N VAL A 16 16.87 -18.71 -29.13
CA VAL A 16 16.61 -18.95 -27.70
C VAL A 16 17.36 -20.16 -27.19
N ARG A 17 17.37 -21.28 -27.94
CA ARG A 17 18.11 -22.48 -27.52
C ARG A 17 19.61 -22.25 -27.44
N ARG A 18 20.15 -21.37 -28.29
CA ARG A 18 21.59 -21.05 -28.34
C ARG A 18 22.02 -20.06 -27.25
N TYR A 19 21.15 -19.16 -26.84
CA TYR A 19 21.46 -18.08 -25.90
C TYR A 19 20.73 -18.18 -24.57
N HIS A 20 20.05 -19.29 -24.28
CA HIS A 20 19.42 -19.50 -22.98
C HIS A 20 20.48 -19.47 -21.86
N PRO A 21 20.27 -18.74 -20.76
CA PRO A 21 21.26 -18.61 -19.69
C PRO A 21 21.64 -19.96 -19.04
N ASP A 22 20.73 -20.93 -19.06
CA ASP A 22 21.00 -22.29 -18.54
C ASP A 22 21.82 -23.17 -19.49
N VAL A 23 21.91 -22.80 -20.77
CA VAL A 23 22.59 -23.59 -21.82
C VAL A 23 23.89 -22.91 -22.27
N ASN A 24 23.96 -21.59 -22.19
CA ASN A 24 25.13 -20.79 -22.56
C ASN A 24 25.64 -20.00 -21.34
N PRO A 25 26.77 -20.41 -20.74
CA PRO A 25 27.33 -19.77 -19.55
C PRO A 25 28.15 -18.49 -19.85
N ALA A 26 28.18 -18.03 -21.11
CA ALA A 26 28.91 -16.82 -21.48
C ALA A 26 28.31 -15.58 -20.77
N PRO A 27 29.16 -14.61 -20.35
CA PRO A 27 28.71 -13.44 -19.58
C PRO A 27 27.74 -12.53 -20.35
N ASP A 28 27.76 -12.59 -21.68
CA ASP A 28 26.90 -11.87 -22.61
C ASP A 28 25.63 -12.65 -23.01
N ALA A 29 25.51 -13.93 -22.66
CA ALA A 29 24.39 -14.78 -23.05
C ALA A 29 23.05 -14.21 -22.57
N LYS A 30 23.02 -13.67 -21.34
CA LYS A 30 21.86 -12.97 -20.78
C LYS A 30 21.47 -11.75 -21.60
N GLU A 31 22.45 -10.95 -22.04
CA GLU A 31 22.18 -9.77 -22.85
C GLU A 31 21.66 -10.14 -24.25
N HIS A 32 22.27 -11.14 -24.89
CA HIS A 32 21.81 -11.64 -26.17
C HIS A 32 20.40 -12.25 -26.09
N PHE A 33 20.12 -13.01 -25.04
CA PHE A 33 18.79 -13.55 -24.78
C PHE A 33 17.72 -12.45 -24.68
N LEU A 34 18.01 -11.39 -23.93
CA LEU A 34 17.12 -10.23 -23.81
C LEU A 34 16.88 -9.55 -25.17
N ARG A 35 17.94 -9.31 -25.96
CA ARG A 35 17.82 -8.72 -27.30
C ARG A 35 17.01 -9.58 -28.26
N ILE A 36 17.16 -10.91 -28.18
CA ILE A 36 16.39 -11.86 -28.99
C ILE A 36 14.90 -11.82 -28.61
N GLN A 37 14.61 -11.74 -27.31
CA GLN A 37 13.25 -11.64 -26.79
C GLN A 37 12.60 -10.31 -27.19
N GLU A 38 13.32 -9.19 -27.08
CA GLU A 38 12.90 -7.87 -27.56
C GLU A 38 12.54 -7.90 -29.05
N ALA A 39 13.43 -8.44 -29.89
CA ALA A 39 13.21 -8.55 -31.32
C ALA A 39 11.99 -9.41 -31.67
N TYR A 40 11.80 -10.54 -30.98
CA TYR A 40 10.66 -11.40 -31.22
C TYR A 40 9.34 -10.74 -30.82
N GLN A 41 9.27 -10.05 -29.68
CA GLN A 41 8.04 -9.36 -29.25
C GLN A 41 7.59 -8.29 -30.23
N VAL A 42 8.53 -7.57 -30.84
CA VAL A 42 8.23 -6.57 -31.87
C VAL A 42 7.82 -7.24 -33.19
N LEU A 43 8.53 -8.30 -33.60
CA LEU A 43 8.34 -8.91 -34.92
C LEU A 43 7.20 -9.94 -34.97
N SER A 44 6.79 -10.51 -33.84
CA SER A 44 5.75 -11.55 -33.79
C SER A 44 4.33 -11.01 -33.96
N ASP A 45 4.14 -9.73 -33.67
CA ASP A 45 2.86 -9.04 -33.75
C ASP A 45 2.87 -8.07 -34.95
N PRO A 46 1.98 -8.27 -35.94
CA PRO A 46 1.92 -7.42 -37.13
C PRO A 46 1.71 -5.92 -36.82
N GLU A 47 0.97 -5.58 -35.78
CA GLU A 47 0.76 -4.18 -35.40
C GLU A 47 2.01 -3.59 -34.75
N ARG A 48 2.63 -4.31 -33.82
CA ARG A 48 3.88 -3.86 -33.18
C ARG A 48 5.01 -3.66 -34.18
N ARG A 49 5.14 -4.58 -35.15
CA ARG A 49 6.11 -4.45 -36.24
C ARG A 49 5.86 -3.18 -37.06
N ARG A 50 4.61 -2.93 -37.47
CA ARG A 50 4.24 -1.71 -38.19
C ARG A 50 4.55 -0.45 -37.37
N HIS A 51 4.31 -0.48 -36.06
CA HIS A 51 4.61 0.64 -35.16
C HIS A 51 6.11 0.90 -35.02
N TYR A 52 6.91 -0.16 -34.88
CA TYR A 52 8.37 -0.05 -34.83
C TYR A 52 8.95 0.49 -36.15
N ASP A 53 8.48 -0.03 -37.28
CA ASP A 53 8.90 0.42 -38.61
C ASP A 53 8.53 1.91 -38.83
N ALA A 54 7.41 2.38 -38.27
CA ALA A 54 7.01 3.78 -38.32
C ALA A 54 7.93 4.68 -37.46
N LEU A 55 8.32 4.24 -36.26
CA LEU A 55 9.26 4.97 -35.40
C LEU A 55 10.64 5.10 -36.04
N LEU A 56 11.13 4.02 -36.66
CA LEU A 56 12.41 4.01 -37.34
C LEU A 56 12.45 5.07 -38.44
N ARG A 57 11.40 5.17 -39.27
CA ARG A 57 11.27 6.20 -40.31
C ARG A 57 11.27 7.63 -39.76
N LEU A 58 10.65 7.86 -38.60
CA LEU A 58 10.64 9.18 -37.96
C LEU A 58 12.02 9.56 -37.43
N GLN A 59 12.75 8.61 -36.84
CA GLN A 59 14.11 8.83 -36.36
C GLN A 59 15.07 9.14 -37.50
N THR A 60 15.04 8.34 -38.58
CA THR A 60 15.89 8.59 -39.76
C THR A 60 15.59 9.94 -40.41
N ARG A 61 14.31 10.37 -40.39
CA ARG A 61 13.91 11.70 -40.89
C ARG A 61 14.37 12.84 -39.98
N SER A 62 14.33 12.66 -38.67
CA SER A 62 14.81 13.64 -37.68
C SER A 62 16.34 13.82 -37.74
N GLU A 63 17.08 12.73 -37.92
CA GLU A 63 18.54 12.77 -38.08
C GLU A 63 18.97 13.40 -39.41
N ALA A 64 18.24 13.13 -40.51
CA ALA A 64 18.47 13.77 -41.81
C ALA A 64 18.10 15.27 -41.85
N SER A 65 17.32 15.75 -40.87
CA SER A 65 16.86 17.15 -40.79
C SER A 65 17.67 18.01 -39.81
N ARG A 66 18.78 17.50 -39.24
CA ARG A 66 19.67 18.28 -38.37
C ARG A 66 20.59 19.18 -39.21
N PRO A 67 20.44 20.52 -39.21
CA PRO A 67 21.44 21.40 -39.80
C PRO A 67 22.75 21.35 -38.98
N PRO A 68 23.92 21.60 -39.61
CA PRO A 68 25.18 21.69 -38.89
C PRO A 68 25.10 22.78 -37.82
N ARG A 69 25.59 22.48 -36.60
CA ARG A 69 25.59 23.38 -35.44
C ARG A 69 26.28 24.70 -35.79
N GLN A 70 25.51 25.79 -35.89
CA GLN A 70 26.04 27.16 -35.81
C GLN A 70 26.09 27.61 -34.34
N PRO A 71 27.07 28.43 -33.93
CA PRO A 71 27.19 28.92 -32.57
C PRO A 71 26.05 29.87 -32.21
N SER A 72 25.60 29.75 -30.97
CA SER A 72 24.41 30.36 -30.38
C SER A 72 24.35 31.89 -30.44
N GLN A 73 23.17 32.44 -30.74
CA GLN A 73 22.76 33.77 -30.27
C GLN A 73 21.59 33.64 -29.27
N PRO A 74 21.58 34.40 -28.17
CA PRO A 74 20.53 34.29 -27.15
C PRO A 74 19.38 35.27 -27.43
N GLY A 75 18.15 34.76 -27.38
CA GLY A 75 16.97 35.57 -27.12
C GLY A 75 15.80 35.39 -28.09
N ARG A 76 14.82 34.56 -27.69
CA ARG A 76 13.42 34.98 -27.55
C ARG A 76 12.56 33.87 -26.99
N ALA A 77 11.98 34.12 -25.82
CA ALA A 77 10.84 33.36 -25.31
C ALA A 77 9.67 33.48 -26.28
N SER A 78 9.03 32.35 -26.60
CA SER A 78 7.76 32.30 -27.33
C SER A 78 6.94 31.13 -26.78
N GLN A 79 6.05 31.50 -25.86
CA GLN A 79 4.64 31.08 -25.73
C GLN A 79 4.25 29.63 -26.09
N THR A 80 3.81 28.94 -25.03
CA THR A 80 2.65 28.03 -24.96
C THR A 80 1.79 27.92 -26.22
N GLY A 81 1.92 26.78 -26.91
CA GLY A 81 1.00 26.31 -27.95
C GLY A 81 0.58 24.87 -27.65
N SER A 82 -0.73 24.64 -27.63
CA SER A 82 -1.41 23.34 -27.51
C SER A 82 -0.68 22.21 -28.25
N ALA A 83 -0.28 21.17 -27.52
CA ALA A 83 0.33 19.97 -28.08
C ALA A 83 -0.60 19.35 -29.13
N ARG A 84 -0.13 19.29 -30.37
CA ARG A 84 -0.82 18.67 -31.50
C ARG A 84 -1.08 17.18 -31.19
N PRO A 85 -2.23 16.59 -31.58
CA PRO A 85 -2.52 15.15 -31.38
C PRO A 85 -1.48 14.21 -32.03
N ALA A 86 -0.70 14.70 -32.99
CA ALA A 86 0.43 13.96 -33.56
C ALA A 86 1.56 13.69 -32.54
N ASP A 87 1.81 14.61 -31.60
CA ASP A 87 2.88 14.54 -30.61
C ASP A 87 2.53 13.55 -29.49
N THR A 88 1.29 13.60 -29.00
CA THR A 88 0.78 12.67 -27.97
C THR A 88 0.83 11.21 -28.42
N SER A 89 0.54 10.95 -29.71
CA SER A 89 0.63 9.60 -30.27
C SER A 89 2.09 9.11 -30.35
N ALA A 90 3.05 9.99 -30.61
CA ALA A 90 4.47 9.66 -30.66
C ALA A 90 5.05 9.44 -29.26
N GLU A 91 4.64 10.27 -28.31
CA GLU A 91 4.98 10.13 -26.90
C GLU A 91 4.42 8.83 -26.31
N LEU A 92 3.15 8.51 -26.56
CA LEU A 92 2.55 7.25 -26.12
C LEU A 92 3.32 6.03 -26.64
N ARG A 93 3.68 6.04 -27.93
CA ARG A 93 4.48 4.97 -28.55
C ARG A 93 5.82 4.79 -27.84
N ARG A 94 6.49 5.90 -27.51
CA ARG A 94 7.76 5.88 -26.77
C ARG A 94 7.57 5.33 -25.36
N VAL A 95 6.56 5.79 -24.63
CA VAL A 95 6.29 5.36 -23.25
C VAL A 95 5.95 3.87 -23.18
N ILE A 96 5.18 3.34 -24.13
CA ILE A 96 4.89 1.91 -24.23
C ILE A 96 6.18 1.11 -24.49
N TYR A 97 7.02 1.58 -25.41
CA TYR A 97 8.30 0.93 -25.69
C TYR A 97 9.22 0.90 -24.46
N GLU A 98 9.30 2.00 -23.71
CA GLU A 98 10.10 2.05 -22.47
C GLU A 98 9.55 1.12 -21.38
N ALA A 99 8.22 0.99 -21.29
CA ALA A 99 7.56 0.06 -20.37
C ALA A 99 7.90 -1.42 -20.70
N GLU A 100 7.82 -1.80 -21.98
CA GLU A 100 8.15 -3.16 -22.44
C GLU A 100 9.62 -3.50 -22.21
N ARG A 101 10.51 -2.57 -22.56
CA ARG A 101 11.96 -2.73 -22.34
C ARG A 101 12.29 -2.89 -20.86
N ALA A 102 11.69 -2.07 -19.99
CA ALA A 102 11.89 -2.19 -18.55
C ALA A 102 11.38 -3.54 -18.01
N PHE A 103 10.24 -4.02 -18.52
CA PHE A 103 9.70 -5.33 -18.15
C PHE A 103 10.63 -6.48 -18.54
N LEU A 104 11.16 -6.45 -19.76
CA LEU A 104 12.11 -7.46 -20.26
C LEU A 104 13.40 -7.50 -19.45
N GLN A 105 13.88 -6.35 -18.98
CA GLN A 105 15.04 -6.26 -18.11
C GLN A 105 14.78 -6.71 -16.66
N GLY A 106 13.54 -7.11 -16.33
CA GLY A 106 13.14 -7.48 -14.97
C GLY A 106 12.93 -6.29 -14.04
N ARG A 107 12.99 -5.05 -14.54
CA ARG A 107 12.74 -3.82 -13.76
C ARG A 107 11.24 -3.57 -13.64
N LEU A 108 10.57 -4.43 -12.88
CA LEU A 108 9.10 -4.47 -12.77
C LEU A 108 8.48 -3.15 -12.26
N ARG A 109 9.18 -2.45 -11.35
CA ARG A 109 8.72 -1.16 -10.82
C ARG A 109 8.71 -0.07 -11.90
N ASP A 110 9.79 0.02 -12.67
CA ASP A 110 9.93 1.00 -13.74
C ASP A 110 8.93 0.71 -14.87
N ALA A 111 8.76 -0.57 -15.23
CA ALA A 111 7.78 -1.01 -16.20
C ALA A 111 6.35 -0.59 -15.81
N LEU A 112 5.99 -0.74 -14.53
CA LEU A 112 4.68 -0.33 -14.03
C LEU A 112 4.50 1.19 -14.07
N GLN A 113 5.55 1.97 -13.78
CA GLN A 113 5.49 3.43 -13.84
C GLN A 113 5.27 3.91 -15.28
N TRP A 114 6.03 3.38 -16.24
CA TRP A 114 5.85 3.70 -17.65
C TRP A 114 4.48 3.26 -18.16
N ALA A 115 3.99 2.08 -17.78
CA ALA A 115 2.65 1.63 -18.15
C ALA A 115 1.54 2.54 -17.59
N ARG A 116 1.69 3.05 -16.35
CA ARG A 116 0.77 4.05 -15.77
C ARG A 116 0.86 5.40 -16.47
N GLN A 117 2.03 5.78 -16.97
CA GLN A 117 2.16 6.99 -17.78
C GLN A 117 1.45 6.80 -19.13
N ALA A 118 1.52 5.62 -19.74
CA ALA A 118 0.79 5.31 -20.97
C ALA A 118 -0.74 5.43 -20.77
N THR A 119 -1.28 4.97 -19.64
CA THR A 119 -2.73 5.11 -19.36
C THR A 119 -3.16 6.55 -19.10
N ARG A 120 -2.26 7.43 -18.61
CA ARG A 120 -2.53 8.87 -18.50
C ARG A 120 -2.56 9.56 -19.86
N LEU A 121 -1.68 9.16 -20.78
CA LEU A 121 -1.64 9.70 -22.14
C LEU A 121 -2.85 9.24 -22.95
N GLN A 122 -3.15 7.94 -22.92
CA GLN A 122 -4.32 7.37 -23.59
C GLN A 122 -4.98 6.29 -22.71
N PRO A 123 -6.08 6.62 -22.02
CA PRO A 123 -6.78 5.70 -21.12
C PRO A 123 -7.39 4.47 -21.80
N ARG A 124 -7.63 4.52 -23.11
CA ARG A 124 -8.22 3.42 -23.90
C ARG A 124 -7.20 2.69 -24.77
N HIS A 125 -5.98 2.50 -24.25
CA HIS A 125 -4.93 1.78 -24.98
C HIS A 125 -4.73 0.36 -24.40
N PRO A 126 -5.08 -0.71 -25.12
CA PRO A 126 -5.06 -2.09 -24.59
C PRO A 126 -3.66 -2.51 -24.11
N GLN A 127 -2.61 -2.17 -24.87
CA GLN A 127 -1.24 -2.59 -24.56
C GLN A 127 -0.73 -2.14 -23.18
N ALA A 128 -1.17 -0.97 -22.69
CA ALA A 128 -0.75 -0.48 -21.38
C ALA A 128 -1.26 -1.40 -20.27
N TYR A 129 -2.52 -1.83 -20.37
CA TYR A 129 -3.14 -2.78 -19.45
C TYR A 129 -2.55 -4.19 -19.59
N ILE A 130 -2.16 -4.61 -20.80
CA ILE A 130 -1.44 -5.89 -21.00
C ILE A 130 -0.11 -5.87 -20.25
N ILE A 131 0.68 -4.80 -20.37
CA ILE A 131 1.97 -4.67 -19.68
C ILE A 131 1.76 -4.64 -18.16
N MET A 132 0.74 -3.92 -17.67
CA MET A 132 0.40 -3.94 -16.24
C MET A 132 0.03 -5.35 -15.76
N GLY A 133 -0.76 -6.10 -16.53
CA GLY A 133 -1.12 -7.47 -16.21
C GLY A 133 0.07 -8.42 -16.20
N ASP A 134 0.99 -8.27 -17.17
CA ASP A 134 2.24 -9.03 -17.22
C ASP A 134 3.14 -8.73 -16.01
N VAL A 135 3.22 -7.46 -15.60
CA VAL A 135 3.97 -7.03 -14.40
C VAL A 135 3.35 -7.60 -13.13
N TYR A 136 2.05 -7.46 -12.92
CA TYR A 136 1.37 -7.97 -11.73
C TYR A 136 1.47 -9.50 -11.63
N ARG A 137 1.38 -10.21 -12.76
CA ARG A 137 1.57 -11.66 -12.81
C ARG A 137 2.97 -12.03 -12.35
N MET A 138 4.01 -11.31 -12.80
CA MET A 138 5.39 -11.57 -12.40
C MET A 138 5.64 -11.28 -10.92
N GLN A 139 4.87 -10.36 -10.34
CA GLN A 139 4.92 -10.03 -8.90
C GLN A 139 4.13 -11.02 -8.03
N GLY A 140 3.37 -11.95 -8.61
CA GLY A 140 2.51 -12.88 -7.88
C GLY A 140 1.14 -12.30 -7.50
N HIS A 141 0.80 -11.07 -7.92
CA HIS A 141 -0.50 -10.45 -7.70
C HIS A 141 -1.52 -10.93 -8.74
N ILE A 142 -2.00 -12.18 -8.58
CA ILE A 142 -2.83 -12.87 -9.57
C ILE A 142 -4.15 -12.13 -9.85
N ASP A 143 -4.84 -11.65 -8.82
CA ASP A 143 -6.12 -10.93 -8.98
C ASP A 143 -5.96 -9.61 -9.75
N ALA A 144 -4.92 -8.83 -9.41
CA ALA A 144 -4.60 -7.60 -10.10
C ALA A 144 -4.23 -7.83 -11.58
N ALA A 145 -3.53 -8.94 -11.85
CA ALA A 145 -3.19 -9.34 -13.21
C ALA A 145 -4.43 -9.76 -14.02
N LEU A 146 -5.33 -10.55 -13.43
CA LEU A 146 -6.60 -10.93 -14.06
C LEU A 146 -7.48 -9.72 -14.37
N ASN A 147 -7.57 -8.77 -13.44
CA ASN A 147 -8.29 -7.52 -13.66
C ASN A 147 -7.69 -6.72 -14.81
N ALA A 148 -6.37 -6.52 -14.83
CA ALA A 148 -5.70 -5.78 -15.90
C ALA A 148 -5.88 -6.44 -17.27
N TYR A 149 -5.80 -7.77 -17.36
CA TYR A 149 -6.07 -8.50 -18.60
C TYR A 149 -7.54 -8.43 -19.01
N THR A 150 -8.48 -8.42 -18.06
CA THR A 150 -9.91 -8.25 -18.35
C THR A 150 -10.17 -6.89 -19.00
N TYR A 151 -9.61 -5.81 -18.45
CA TYR A 151 -9.71 -4.49 -19.07
C TYR A 151 -9.07 -4.44 -20.45
N ALA A 152 -7.91 -5.07 -20.64
CA ALA A 152 -7.27 -5.14 -21.95
C ALA A 152 -8.12 -5.91 -22.98
N LEU A 153 -8.77 -7.03 -22.59
CA LEU A 153 -9.66 -7.82 -23.45
C LEU A 153 -10.95 -7.06 -23.80
N GLN A 154 -11.46 -6.22 -22.90
CA GLN A 154 -12.60 -5.35 -23.22
C GLN A 154 -12.25 -4.31 -24.30
N LEU A 155 -10.99 -3.85 -24.33
CA LEU A 155 -10.50 -2.89 -25.31
C LEU A 155 -10.12 -3.54 -26.65
N ASP A 156 -9.59 -4.77 -26.62
CA ASP A 156 -9.27 -5.57 -27.80
C ASP A 156 -9.72 -7.03 -27.63
N PRO A 157 -11.01 -7.33 -27.91
CA PRO A 157 -11.56 -8.68 -27.78
C PRO A 157 -10.99 -9.68 -28.80
N SER A 158 -10.37 -9.18 -29.88
CA SER A 158 -9.84 -10.00 -30.97
C SER A 158 -8.48 -10.61 -30.67
N ASN A 159 -7.88 -10.23 -29.54
CA ASN A 159 -6.53 -10.61 -29.17
C ASN A 159 -6.43 -12.05 -28.64
N ALA A 160 -6.24 -13.01 -29.53
CA ALA A 160 -6.10 -14.43 -29.19
C ALA A 160 -4.91 -14.71 -28.23
N ASP A 161 -3.84 -13.92 -28.28
CA ASP A 161 -2.68 -14.08 -27.40
C ASP A 161 -3.00 -13.66 -25.96
N LEU A 162 -3.69 -12.53 -25.80
CA LEU A 162 -4.14 -12.04 -24.50
C LEU A 162 -5.20 -12.97 -23.89
N GLN A 163 -6.13 -13.48 -24.70
CA GLN A 163 -7.14 -14.44 -24.26
C GLN A 163 -6.50 -15.69 -23.65
N ARG A 164 -5.48 -16.24 -24.33
CA ARG A 164 -4.71 -17.39 -23.80
C ARG A 164 -3.95 -17.06 -22.52
N LYS A 165 -3.36 -15.86 -22.41
CA LYS A 165 -2.70 -15.42 -21.17
C LYS A 165 -3.69 -15.34 -20.01
N PHE A 166 -4.87 -14.79 -20.24
CA PHE A 166 -5.94 -14.69 -19.26
C PHE A 166 -6.44 -16.06 -18.82
N GLU A 167 -6.80 -16.94 -19.76
CA GLU A 167 -7.33 -18.28 -19.47
C GLU A 167 -6.36 -19.13 -18.66
N ARG A 168 -5.07 -19.10 -19.02
CA ARG A 168 -4.02 -19.82 -18.29
C ARG A 168 -3.86 -19.31 -16.87
N LEU A 169 -3.94 -17.99 -16.67
CA LEU A 169 -3.82 -17.41 -15.33
C LEU A 169 -5.07 -17.70 -14.49
N ALA A 170 -6.25 -17.62 -15.10
CA ALA A 170 -7.52 -17.88 -14.45
C ALA A 170 -7.67 -19.35 -14.03
N SER A 171 -7.19 -20.30 -14.85
CA SER A 171 -7.20 -21.72 -14.48
C SER A 171 -6.28 -22.00 -13.29
N MET A 172 -5.08 -21.41 -13.26
CA MET A 172 -4.16 -21.50 -12.12
C MET A 172 -4.76 -20.92 -10.85
N ALA A 173 -5.41 -19.75 -10.95
CA ALA A 173 -6.10 -19.11 -9.83
C ALA A 173 -7.22 -20.00 -9.28
N ARG A 174 -8.05 -20.59 -10.16
CA ARG A 174 -9.14 -21.51 -9.76
C ARG A 174 -8.61 -22.77 -9.07
N SER A 175 -7.49 -23.33 -9.53
CA SER A 175 -6.88 -24.51 -8.89
C SER A 175 -6.20 -24.21 -7.55
N ALA A 176 -5.79 -22.95 -7.34
CA ALA A 176 -5.15 -22.51 -6.09
C ALA A 176 -6.16 -21.94 -5.08
N ALA A 177 -7.40 -21.68 -5.48
CA ALA A 177 -8.43 -21.13 -4.62
C ALA A 177 -8.86 -22.18 -3.58
N PRO A 178 -8.88 -21.84 -2.27
CA PRO A 178 -9.43 -22.72 -1.26
C PRO A 178 -10.92 -23.01 -1.57
N PRO A 179 -11.45 -24.18 -1.16
CA PRO A 179 -12.86 -24.51 -1.36
C PRO A 179 -13.74 -23.38 -0.81
N ALA A 180 -14.84 -23.09 -1.52
CA ALA A 180 -15.76 -22.01 -1.16
C ALA A 180 -16.13 -22.10 0.33
N ALA A 181 -15.83 -21.05 1.08
CA ALA A 181 -16.12 -20.98 2.50
C ALA A 181 -17.64 -21.14 2.74
N PRO A 182 -18.06 -21.84 3.81
CA PRO A 182 -19.47 -22.06 4.11
C PRO A 182 -20.22 -20.74 4.25
N THR A 183 -21.41 -20.66 3.64
CA THR A 183 -22.21 -19.45 3.41
C THR A 183 -23.03 -18.99 4.63
N TRP A 184 -22.60 -19.28 5.87
CA TRP A 184 -23.25 -18.67 7.02
C TRP A 184 -22.99 -17.16 6.99
N ARG A 185 -23.91 -16.40 6.38
CA ARG A 185 -23.89 -14.95 6.38
C ARG A 185 -24.45 -14.51 7.71
N VAL A 186 -23.58 -14.06 8.61
CA VAL A 186 -24.03 -13.28 9.78
C VAL A 186 -24.69 -12.02 9.24
N SER A 187 -26.02 -11.96 9.34
CA SER A 187 -26.80 -10.77 9.01
C SER A 187 -26.80 -9.84 10.22
N LEU A 188 -25.65 -9.19 10.46
CA LEU A 188 -25.59 -8.14 11.47
C LEU A 188 -26.48 -6.96 10.99
N PRO A 189 -27.36 -6.41 11.84
CA PRO A 189 -28.20 -5.27 11.46
C PRO A 189 -27.41 -4.09 10.91
N VAL A 190 -26.18 -3.87 11.40
CA VAL A 190 -25.27 -2.82 10.92
C VAL A 190 -24.92 -2.97 9.42
N LEU A 191 -24.91 -4.19 8.89
CA LEU A 191 -24.61 -4.47 7.48
C LEU A 191 -25.80 -4.18 6.56
N LEU A 192 -27.00 -4.02 7.13
CA LEU A 192 -28.21 -3.65 6.37
C LEU A 192 -28.31 -2.12 6.15
N LEU A 193 -27.58 -1.32 6.93
CA LEU A 193 -27.54 0.13 6.74
C LEU A 193 -26.89 0.51 5.40
N PRO A 194 -27.29 1.65 4.81
CA PRO A 194 -26.60 2.23 3.66
C PRO A 194 -25.10 2.42 3.96
N THR A 195 -24.25 2.28 2.94
CA THR A 195 -22.79 2.25 3.09
C THR A 195 -22.25 3.48 3.84
N GLU A 196 -22.85 4.66 3.62
CA GLU A 196 -22.51 5.90 4.33
C GLU A 196 -22.80 5.85 5.83
N TRP A 197 -23.85 5.13 6.26
CA TRP A 197 -24.26 5.05 7.67
C TRP A 197 -23.54 3.96 8.46
N ARG A 198 -22.97 2.96 7.78
CA ARG A 198 -22.30 1.82 8.44
C ARG A 198 -21.17 2.28 9.36
N LEU A 199 -20.36 3.24 8.92
CA LEU A 199 -19.23 3.75 9.70
C LEU A 199 -19.72 4.50 10.94
N TYR A 200 -20.73 5.36 10.81
CA TYR A 200 -21.30 6.09 11.94
C TYR A 200 -21.94 5.12 12.95
N ALA A 201 -22.72 4.14 12.49
CA ALA A 201 -23.32 3.14 13.36
C ALA A 201 -22.26 2.31 14.11
N ALA A 202 -21.19 1.90 13.43
CA ALA A 202 -20.07 1.20 14.06
C ALA A 202 -19.35 2.08 15.11
N GLN A 203 -19.15 3.37 14.81
CA GLN A 203 -18.54 4.31 15.75
C GLN A 203 -19.43 4.57 16.97
N SER A 204 -20.73 4.78 16.78
CA SER A 204 -21.68 4.99 17.89
C SER A 204 -21.74 3.77 18.80
N LEU A 205 -21.76 2.56 18.24
CA LEU A 205 -21.71 1.33 19.02
C LEU A 205 -20.38 1.20 19.78
N GLY A 206 -19.28 1.55 19.12
CA GLY A 206 -17.94 1.57 19.72
C GLY A 206 -17.85 2.52 20.92
N TRP A 207 -18.19 3.80 20.74
CA TRP A 207 -18.19 4.79 21.82
C TRP A 207 -19.21 4.47 22.91
N GLY A 208 -20.37 3.90 22.56
CA GLY A 208 -21.34 3.40 23.53
C GLY A 208 -20.76 2.29 24.42
N THR A 209 -19.96 1.39 23.83
CA THR A 209 -19.27 0.32 24.57
C THR A 209 -18.19 0.88 25.49
N VAL A 210 -17.42 1.89 25.05
CA VAL A 210 -16.43 2.61 25.89
C VAL A 210 -17.11 3.20 27.14
N LEU A 211 -18.21 3.93 26.95
CA LEU A 211 -18.96 4.54 28.06
C LEU A 211 -19.55 3.48 28.99
N PHE A 212 -20.07 2.39 28.42
CA PHE A 212 -20.60 1.28 29.20
C PHE A 212 -19.50 0.60 30.05
N LEU A 213 -18.31 0.38 29.50
CA LEU A 213 -17.18 -0.18 30.26
C LEU A 213 -16.72 0.73 31.40
N ILE A 214 -16.72 2.05 31.19
CA ILE A 214 -16.45 3.02 32.26
C ILE A 214 -17.54 2.95 33.33
N ALA A 215 -18.82 2.90 32.94
CA ALA A 215 -19.93 2.79 33.89
C ALA A 215 -19.87 1.49 34.71
N LEU A 216 -19.43 0.38 34.09
CA LEU A 216 -19.22 -0.90 34.77
C LEU A 216 -18.16 -0.82 35.87
N THR A 217 -17.21 0.11 35.79
CA THR A 217 -16.19 0.25 36.85
C THR A 217 -16.78 0.79 38.15
N ALA A 218 -17.84 1.58 38.06
CA ALA A 218 -18.55 2.11 39.22
C ALA A 218 -19.61 1.12 39.76
N THR A 219 -20.23 0.33 38.88
CA THR A 219 -21.33 -0.58 39.27
C THR A 219 -20.86 -1.98 39.62
N VAL A 220 -19.79 -2.47 38.97
CA VAL A 220 -19.22 -3.80 39.16
C VAL A 220 -17.69 -3.69 39.30
N PRO A 221 -17.18 -2.96 40.31
CA PRO A 221 -15.75 -2.71 40.46
C PRO A 221 -14.95 -3.99 40.63
N GLY A 222 -15.53 -5.03 41.25
CA GLY A 222 -14.87 -6.29 41.55
C GLY A 222 -13.87 -6.18 42.70
N GLU A 223 -13.52 -7.32 43.29
CA GLU A 223 -12.58 -7.38 44.41
C GLU A 223 -11.11 -7.28 43.94
N PRO A 224 -10.21 -6.69 44.75
CA PRO A 224 -8.78 -6.65 44.47
C PRO A 224 -8.21 -8.04 44.17
N ALA A 225 -7.52 -8.18 43.04
CA ALA A 225 -7.06 -9.48 42.60
C ALA A 225 -5.85 -9.95 43.44
N PRO A 226 -5.89 -11.16 44.05
CA PRO A 226 -4.80 -11.65 44.88
C PRO A 226 -3.49 -11.85 44.11
N LEU A 227 -3.57 -12.02 42.79
CA LEU A 227 -2.43 -12.21 41.89
C LEU A 227 -1.44 -11.04 41.90
N PHE A 228 -1.89 -9.81 42.17
CA PHE A 228 -1.06 -8.59 42.03
C PHE A 228 -0.60 -8.00 43.36
N ARG A 229 -0.81 -8.68 44.49
CA ARG A 229 -0.44 -8.19 45.83
C ARG A 229 1.05 -7.85 46.00
N TRP A 230 1.91 -8.47 45.19
CA TRP A 230 3.37 -8.23 45.19
C TRP A 230 3.77 -6.95 44.46
N LEU A 231 2.86 -6.33 43.68
CA LEU A 231 3.07 -5.03 43.03
C LEU A 231 2.31 -3.94 43.78
N PRO A 232 2.97 -3.11 44.61
CA PRO A 232 2.26 -2.08 45.38
C PRO A 232 1.52 -1.07 44.50
N MET A 233 1.99 -0.85 43.27
CA MET A 233 1.40 0.09 42.32
C MET A 233 0.00 -0.31 41.83
N ILE A 234 -0.34 -1.60 41.84
CA ILE A 234 -1.62 -2.13 41.32
C ILE A 234 -2.23 -3.19 42.27
N ALA A 235 -1.73 -3.30 43.50
CA ALA A 235 -2.14 -4.34 44.45
C ALA A 235 -3.62 -4.26 44.83
N ALA A 236 -4.21 -3.05 44.79
CA ALA A 236 -5.62 -2.83 45.08
C ALA A 236 -6.53 -2.95 43.83
N TRP A 237 -5.96 -3.21 42.65
CA TRP A 237 -6.75 -3.30 41.42
C TRP A 237 -7.47 -4.64 41.34
N SER A 238 -8.74 -4.58 40.93
CA SER A 238 -9.50 -5.76 40.57
C SER A 238 -9.18 -6.22 39.15
N LEU A 239 -9.44 -7.51 38.88
CA LEU A 239 -9.34 -8.05 37.53
C LEU A 239 -10.34 -7.37 36.58
N ASN A 240 -11.52 -7.02 37.09
CA ASN A 240 -12.57 -6.30 36.34
C ASN A 240 -12.06 -4.96 35.83
N LEU A 241 -11.46 -4.13 36.71
CA LEU A 241 -10.90 -2.83 36.34
C LEU A 241 -9.88 -2.98 35.21
N MET A 242 -8.93 -3.90 35.36
CA MET A 242 -7.90 -4.15 34.35
C MET A 242 -8.48 -4.58 33.01
N LEU A 243 -9.51 -5.44 33.03
CA LEU A 243 -10.18 -5.90 31.83
C LEU A 243 -10.96 -4.76 31.16
N TYR A 244 -11.69 -3.96 31.92
CA TYR A 244 -12.43 -2.82 31.40
C TYR A 244 -11.49 -1.78 30.79
N MET A 245 -10.40 -1.44 31.46
CA MET A 245 -9.40 -0.51 30.93
C MET A 245 -8.68 -1.08 29.71
N GLY A 246 -8.29 -2.35 29.75
CA GLY A 246 -7.62 -3.02 28.65
C GLY A 246 -8.48 -3.03 27.37
N LEU A 247 -9.74 -3.44 27.50
CA LEU A 247 -10.71 -3.44 26.40
C LEU A 247 -11.01 -2.03 25.89
N THR A 248 -11.15 -1.07 26.80
CA THR A 248 -11.43 0.33 26.43
C THR A 248 -10.27 0.92 25.65
N GLY A 249 -9.02 0.77 26.13
CA GLY A 249 -7.84 1.26 25.42
C GLY A 249 -7.76 0.67 24.01
N PHE A 250 -7.87 -0.65 23.90
CA PHE A 250 -7.88 -1.36 22.62
C PHE A 250 -8.98 -0.86 21.67
N LEU A 251 -10.22 -0.79 22.16
CA LEU A 251 -11.36 -0.38 21.34
C LEU A 251 -11.20 1.06 20.84
N VAL A 252 -10.78 1.99 21.71
CA VAL A 252 -10.55 3.38 21.33
C VAL A 252 -9.42 3.49 20.29
N GLY A 253 -8.31 2.78 20.47
CA GLY A 253 -7.22 2.78 19.49
C GLY A 253 -7.67 2.29 18.12
N PHE A 254 -8.43 1.18 18.11
CA PHE A 254 -8.99 0.60 16.90
C PHE A 254 -9.98 1.54 16.20
N LEU A 255 -10.90 2.17 16.95
CA LEU A 255 -11.88 3.12 16.42
C LEU A 255 -11.23 4.36 15.84
N LEU A 256 -10.23 4.95 16.53
CA LEU A 256 -9.52 6.12 16.02
C LEU A 256 -8.75 5.81 14.73
N SER A 257 -8.14 4.63 14.64
CA SER A 257 -7.45 4.18 13.43
C SER A 257 -8.45 4.02 12.26
N ILE A 258 -9.50 3.22 12.43
CA ILE A 258 -10.49 2.95 11.35
C ILE A 258 -11.21 4.21 10.88
N SER A 259 -11.48 5.14 11.80
CA SER A 259 -12.11 6.43 11.50
C SER A 259 -11.17 7.43 10.82
N ARG A 260 -9.88 7.12 10.70
CA ARG A 260 -8.81 8.02 10.20
C ARG A 260 -8.65 9.30 11.03
N TRP A 261 -8.99 9.23 12.31
CA TRP A 261 -8.74 10.32 13.27
C TRP A 261 -7.28 10.38 13.70
N VAL A 262 -6.53 9.31 13.50
CA VAL A 262 -5.08 9.24 13.69
C VAL A 262 -4.42 8.76 12.40
N ALA A 263 -3.20 9.24 12.15
CA ALA A 263 -2.36 8.76 11.05
C ALA A 263 -1.95 7.29 11.30
N PRO A 264 -1.40 6.59 10.29
CA PRO A 264 -0.81 5.28 10.52
C PRO A 264 0.22 5.32 11.66
N LEU A 265 0.23 4.30 12.50
CA LEU A 265 1.03 4.22 13.71
C LEU A 265 2.53 4.36 13.41
N GLU A 266 2.98 3.82 12.27
CA GLU A 266 4.37 3.92 11.79
C GLU A 266 4.79 5.33 11.37
N ASP A 267 3.84 6.16 10.93
CA ASP A 267 4.06 7.56 10.61
C ASP A 267 4.00 8.43 11.88
N ALA A 268 3.11 8.09 12.81
CA ALA A 268 2.95 8.80 14.07
C ALA A 268 4.11 8.53 15.06
N LEU A 269 4.57 7.28 15.14
CA LEU A 269 5.63 6.81 16.03
C LEU A 269 6.69 6.07 15.19
N PRO A 270 7.62 6.79 14.55
CA PRO A 270 8.62 6.16 13.70
C PRO A 270 9.53 5.22 14.52
N TRP A 271 9.48 3.92 14.19
CA TRP A 271 10.28 2.88 14.85
C TRP A 271 11.68 2.72 14.25
N ARG A 272 11.90 3.24 13.02
CA ARG A 272 13.16 3.03 12.29
C ARG A 272 14.33 3.65 13.04
N ARG A 273 15.31 2.82 13.38
CA ARG A 273 16.60 3.23 13.95
C ARG A 273 17.41 3.98 12.91
N TYR A 274 17.70 5.25 13.17
CA TYR A 274 18.84 5.93 12.55
C TYR A 274 20.10 5.57 13.36
N GLY A 275 20.71 4.41 13.08
CA GLY A 275 21.93 3.95 13.74
C GLY A 275 21.72 3.34 15.14
N ALA A 276 22.63 3.63 16.08
CA ALA A 276 22.64 3.06 17.45
C ALA A 276 21.72 3.78 18.47
N ARG A 277 20.95 4.80 18.04
CA ARG A 277 20.07 5.58 18.93
C ARG A 277 18.65 5.00 18.91
N LEU A 278 18.02 4.89 20.08
CA LEU A 278 16.59 4.55 20.17
C LEU A 278 15.77 5.61 19.44
N SER A 279 14.74 5.18 18.71
CA SER A 279 13.81 6.12 18.08
C SER A 279 12.97 6.85 19.14
N LEU A 280 12.60 8.10 18.87
CA LEU A 280 11.73 8.90 19.74
C LEU A 280 10.43 8.15 20.07
N GLY A 281 9.84 7.48 19.06
CA GLY A 281 8.66 6.65 19.25
C GLY A 281 8.90 5.48 20.21
N GLY A 282 10.03 4.78 20.09
CA GLY A 282 10.38 3.69 21.01
C GLY A 282 10.59 4.17 22.45
N ILE A 283 11.22 5.34 22.62
CA ILE A 283 11.40 5.97 23.95
C ILE A 283 10.05 6.34 24.55
N LEU A 284 9.17 6.98 23.77
CA LEU A 284 7.83 7.36 24.24
C LEU A 284 7.00 6.16 24.65
N VAL A 285 7.03 5.06 23.90
CA VAL A 285 6.32 3.82 24.26
C VAL A 285 6.88 3.22 25.54
N LEU A 286 8.20 3.10 25.64
CA LEU A 286 8.85 2.54 26.82
C LEU A 286 8.56 3.37 28.08
N MET A 287 8.70 4.69 27.99
CA MET A 287 8.45 5.61 29.09
C MET A 287 6.97 5.63 29.48
N SER A 288 6.04 5.57 28.52
CA SER A 288 4.60 5.58 28.81
C SER A 288 4.15 4.31 29.55
N THR A 289 4.78 3.16 29.29
CA THR A 289 4.49 1.91 30.01
C THR A 289 4.94 1.98 31.49
N LEU A 290 5.94 2.81 31.80
CA LEU A 290 6.44 3.00 33.17
C LEU A 290 5.69 4.12 33.89
N CYS A 291 5.55 5.28 33.24
CA CYS A 291 4.89 6.45 33.80
C CYS A 291 4.27 7.29 32.68
N PHE A 292 3.03 6.96 32.33
CA PHE A 292 2.21 7.69 31.38
C PHE A 292 2.09 9.19 31.69
N PRO A 293 1.71 9.64 32.91
CA PRO A 293 1.48 11.07 33.16
C PRO A 293 2.76 11.91 32.97
N LEU A 294 3.91 11.39 33.42
CA LEU A 294 5.20 12.05 33.20
C LEU A 294 5.55 12.09 31.71
N THR A 295 5.31 11.00 30.99
CA THR A 295 5.60 10.94 29.55
C THR A 295 4.73 11.92 28.76
N ALA A 296 3.44 12.00 29.08
CA ALA A 296 2.51 12.96 28.48
C ALA A 296 2.94 14.41 28.75
N LEU A 297 3.37 14.71 29.98
CA LEU A 297 3.89 16.03 30.37
C LEU A 297 5.16 16.39 29.59
N LEU A 298 6.14 15.49 29.56
CA LEU A 298 7.40 15.69 28.85
C LEU A 298 7.19 15.85 27.34
N TYR A 299 6.30 15.05 26.75
CA TYR A 299 5.95 15.16 25.34
C TYR A 299 5.32 16.52 25.01
N THR A 300 4.40 16.97 25.86
CA THR A 300 3.73 18.27 25.69
C THR A 300 4.73 19.42 25.85
N LEU A 301 5.59 19.37 26.87
CA LEU A 301 6.64 20.38 27.09
C LEU A 301 7.64 20.42 25.93
N TYR A 302 8.07 19.25 25.45
CA TYR A 302 8.96 19.14 24.29
C TYR A 302 8.35 19.80 23.05
N GLY A 303 7.05 19.58 22.79
CA GLY A 303 6.36 20.20 21.67
C GLY A 303 6.20 21.71 21.78
N LEU A 304 5.95 22.23 23.00
CA LEU A 304 5.91 23.67 23.27
C LEU A 304 7.27 24.34 23.02
N LEU A 305 8.37 23.64 23.35
CA LEU A 305 9.73 24.15 23.14
C LEU A 305 10.19 24.08 21.66
N GLN A 306 9.78 23.05 20.92
CA GLN A 306 10.22 22.80 19.54
C GLN A 306 9.27 23.35 18.47
N GLY A 307 8.16 24.00 18.86
CA GLY A 307 7.23 24.67 17.94
C GLY A 307 6.35 23.72 17.12
N GLY A 308 6.12 22.49 17.60
CA GLY A 308 5.27 21.54 16.89
C GLY A 308 5.05 20.22 17.64
N LEU A 309 3.81 19.73 17.61
CA LEU A 309 3.41 18.42 18.12
C LEU A 309 2.83 17.58 16.98
N ASN A 310 3.03 16.26 17.03
CA ASN A 310 2.34 15.36 16.11
C ASN A 310 0.87 15.26 16.53
N ALA A 311 -0.05 15.70 15.67
CA ALA A 311 -1.47 15.76 15.98
C ALA A 311 -2.05 14.40 16.42
N SER A 312 -1.62 13.29 15.80
CA SER A 312 -2.09 11.96 16.15
C SER A 312 -1.63 11.56 17.55
N VAL A 313 -0.35 11.78 17.84
CA VAL A 313 0.25 11.44 19.15
C VAL A 313 -0.37 12.32 20.26
N SER A 314 -0.55 13.61 20.02
CA SER A 314 -1.24 14.52 20.96
C SER A 314 -2.69 14.11 21.24
N ARG A 315 -3.46 13.70 20.22
CA ARG A 315 -4.82 13.18 20.40
C ARG A 315 -4.81 11.92 21.26
N THR A 316 -3.91 10.99 20.98
CA THR A 316 -3.77 9.76 21.78
C THR A 316 -3.46 10.07 23.24
N PHE A 317 -2.46 10.91 23.53
CA PHE A 317 -2.15 11.29 24.92
C PHE A 317 -3.33 11.99 25.60
N SER A 318 -4.02 12.89 24.90
CA SER A 318 -5.19 13.60 25.45
C SER A 318 -6.33 12.65 25.77
N ILE A 319 -6.69 11.76 24.84
CA ILE A 319 -7.77 10.80 25.01
C ILE A 319 -7.45 9.79 26.11
N VAL A 320 -6.24 9.21 26.12
CA VAL A 320 -5.83 8.28 27.17
C VAL A 320 -5.79 8.97 28.54
N GLY A 321 -5.35 10.22 28.60
CA GLY A 321 -5.37 11.01 29.84
C GLY A 321 -6.79 11.25 30.35
N VAL A 322 -7.72 11.65 29.49
CA VAL A 322 -9.14 11.81 29.84
C VAL A 322 -9.74 10.49 30.31
N LEU A 323 -9.50 9.39 29.59
CA LEU A 323 -9.98 8.07 29.99
C LEU A 323 -9.43 7.66 31.36
N THR A 324 -8.14 7.87 31.61
CA THR A 324 -7.50 7.57 32.89
C THR A 324 -8.15 8.35 34.03
N LEU A 325 -8.47 9.63 33.81
CA LEU A 325 -9.20 10.45 34.76
C LEU A 325 -10.61 9.90 35.02
N LEU A 326 -11.34 9.53 33.97
CA LEU A 326 -12.68 8.95 34.09
C LEU A 326 -12.68 7.63 34.87
N PHE A 327 -11.76 6.71 34.56
CA PHE A 327 -11.62 5.45 35.31
C PHE A 327 -11.20 5.70 36.76
N GLY A 328 -10.27 6.63 37.02
CA GLY A 328 -9.85 6.97 38.37
C GLY A 328 -10.99 7.53 39.23
N LEU A 329 -11.84 8.38 38.63
CA LEU A 329 -13.01 8.94 39.30
C LEU A 329 -14.15 7.92 39.47
N ALA A 330 -14.30 6.99 38.52
CA ALA A 330 -15.34 5.98 38.56
C ALA A 330 -14.99 4.79 39.47
N TYR A 331 -13.71 4.48 39.65
CA TYR A 331 -13.26 3.33 40.44
C TYR A 331 -13.21 3.66 41.95
N PRO A 332 -14.01 3.00 42.79
CA PRO A 332 -14.20 3.41 44.19
C PRO A 332 -13.09 2.96 45.14
N HIS A 333 -12.26 1.98 44.77
CA HIS A 333 -11.35 1.34 45.72
C HIS A 333 -9.95 1.95 45.76
N ASP A 334 -9.48 2.54 44.65
CA ASP A 334 -8.11 3.07 44.58
C ASP A 334 -7.92 4.13 43.48
N THR A 335 -8.51 5.30 43.69
CA THR A 335 -8.45 6.42 42.74
C THR A 335 -7.01 6.86 42.46
N LEU A 336 -6.15 6.98 43.48
CA LEU A 336 -4.81 7.54 43.33
C LEU A 336 -3.93 6.68 42.43
N HIS A 337 -3.85 5.37 42.68
CA HIS A 337 -3.03 4.49 41.84
C HIS A 337 -3.64 4.33 40.45
N THR A 338 -4.97 4.35 40.32
CA THR A 338 -5.64 4.35 39.00
C THR A 338 -5.27 5.60 38.20
N LEU A 339 -5.19 6.77 38.82
CA LEU A 339 -4.76 8.00 38.15
C LEU A 339 -3.27 7.99 37.76
N LEU A 340 -2.41 7.44 38.61
CA LEU A 340 -0.97 7.39 38.38
C LEU A 340 -0.54 6.34 37.35
N PHE A 341 -1.17 5.16 37.39
CA PHE A 341 -0.73 3.98 36.63
C PHE A 341 -1.74 3.52 35.59
N GLY A 342 -2.99 3.97 35.66
CA GLY A 342 -4.04 3.54 34.74
C GLY A 342 -3.75 3.88 33.29
N GLY A 343 -3.13 5.03 33.06
CA GLY A 343 -2.68 5.47 31.74
C GLY A 343 -1.66 4.52 31.10
N ASN A 344 -0.85 3.81 31.88
CA ASN A 344 0.15 2.88 31.36
C ASN A 344 -0.52 1.72 30.63
N LEU A 345 -1.53 1.12 31.27
CA LEU A 345 -2.28 0.00 30.70
C LEU A 345 -3.14 0.45 29.51
N LEU A 346 -3.88 1.56 29.68
CA LEU A 346 -4.74 2.13 28.64
C LEU A 346 -3.96 2.49 27.39
N PHE A 347 -2.79 3.11 27.54
CA PHE A 347 -1.93 3.49 26.42
C PHE A 347 -1.40 2.26 25.68
N LEU A 348 -0.93 1.25 26.40
CA LEU A 348 -0.40 0.02 25.80
C LEU A 348 -1.45 -0.69 24.94
N THR A 349 -2.64 -0.93 25.50
CA THR A 349 -3.72 -1.61 24.76
C THR A 349 -4.26 -0.72 23.64
N HIS A 350 -4.26 0.59 23.81
CA HIS A 350 -4.58 1.55 22.74
C HIS A 350 -3.65 1.42 21.54
N LEU A 351 -2.34 1.33 21.74
CA LEU A 351 -1.41 1.11 20.63
C LEU A 351 -1.66 -0.22 19.91
N MET A 352 -2.02 -1.28 20.64
CA MET A 352 -2.40 -2.56 20.04
C MET A 352 -3.65 -2.44 19.17
N GLY A 353 -4.68 -1.73 19.67
CA GLY A 353 -5.90 -1.46 18.93
C GLY A 353 -5.65 -0.62 17.67
N TRP A 354 -4.84 0.43 17.79
CA TRP A 354 -4.44 1.29 16.67
C TRP A 354 -3.69 0.49 15.61
N TYR A 355 -2.69 -0.30 16.00
CA TYR A 355 -1.95 -1.17 15.08
C TYR A 355 -2.86 -2.13 14.31
N LEU A 356 -3.81 -2.76 15.01
CA LEU A 356 -4.77 -3.66 14.37
C LEU A 356 -5.68 -2.90 13.40
N GLY A 357 -6.19 -1.73 13.78
CA GLY A 357 -6.99 -0.88 12.89
C GLY A 357 -6.26 -0.53 11.60
N ASP A 358 -4.96 -0.21 11.69
CA ASP A 358 -4.15 0.11 10.51
C ASP A 358 -3.98 -1.10 9.58
N SER A 359 -3.93 -2.31 10.12
CA SER A 359 -3.84 -3.53 9.31
C SER A 359 -5.09 -3.77 8.47
N PHE A 360 -6.27 -3.47 9.01
CA PHE A 360 -7.55 -3.55 8.30
C PHE A 360 -7.70 -2.51 7.19
N GLN A 361 -6.94 -1.42 7.24
CA GLN A 361 -6.93 -0.42 6.17
C GLN A 361 -5.94 -0.76 5.04
N ARG A 362 -4.96 -1.63 5.31
CA ARG A 362 -3.88 -1.98 4.37
C ARG A 362 -4.19 -3.22 3.53
N GLY A 363 -5.03 -4.13 4.03
CA GLY A 363 -5.55 -5.29 3.29
C GLY A 363 -6.88 -4.97 2.62
#